data_AF-W2NS27-F1
#
_entry.id   AF-W2NS27-F1
#
_cell.length_a   1.000
_cell.length_b   1.000
_cell.length_c   1.000
_cell.angle_alpha   90.00
_cell.angle_beta   90.00
_cell.angle_gamma   90.00
#
_symmetry.space_group_name_H-M   'P 1'
#
loop_
_entity.id
_entity.type
_entity.pdbx_description
1 polymer ?
#
loop_
_entity_poly.entity_id
_entity_poly.type
_entity_poly.pdbx_seq_one_letter_code
_entity_poly.pdbx_strand_id
1 'polypeptide(L)'
;MFTTRLAPALRRVASSAARRPSPPLLAARLGTSGRIPPLGRHFSQVTFTFVDGEGEHTTVTAEEGEKLLDVAQENDLELEGACGGELACSTCHLVFEKRIFDNLPEVSEEEEDMLDLAWGLTDTSRLGCQIHVTKDMEGMTVRIPDEADNLM
;
A
#
# COMPACT_ATOMS: atom_id res chain seq x y z
N MET A 1 56.55 17.76 42.52
CA MET A 1 55.84 17.42 43.78
C MET A 1 54.67 16.53 43.39
N PHE A 2 54.86 15.21 43.35
CA PHE A 2 54.47 14.25 44.39
C PHE A 2 52.98 14.27 44.73
N THR A 3 52.25 13.23 44.27
CA THR A 3 51.31 12.39 45.02
C THR A 3 50.91 11.23 44.08
N THR A 4 51.60 10.08 44.04
CA THR A 4 51.51 8.91 44.92
C THR A 4 50.16 8.16 44.85
N ARG A 5 50.19 6.96 44.21
CA ARG A 5 49.55 5.65 44.52
C ARG A 5 48.05 5.64 44.94
N LEU A 6 47.20 4.67 44.55
CA LEU A 6 47.26 3.24 44.91
C LEU A 6 46.01 2.52 44.32
N ALA A 7 46.15 1.31 43.74
CA ALA A 7 45.05 0.35 43.51
C ALA A 7 44.75 -0.44 44.82
N PRO A 8 43.66 -1.24 45.05
CA PRO A 8 43.36 -2.45 44.25
C PRO A 8 41.90 -3.00 44.22
N ALA A 9 41.68 -3.88 43.22
CA ALA A 9 41.00 -5.19 43.16
C ALA A 9 39.85 -5.65 44.10
N LEU A 10 39.06 -6.58 43.52
CA LEU A 10 38.17 -7.61 44.10
C LEU A 10 36.71 -7.14 44.30
N ARG A 11 35.66 -7.92 44.00
CA ARG A 11 35.50 -9.38 44.15
C ARG A 11 34.25 -9.84 43.36
N ARG A 12 34.34 -10.99 42.68
CA ARG A 12 33.17 -11.70 42.12
C ARG A 12 32.28 -12.21 43.26
N VAL A 13 30.96 -12.08 43.09
CA VAL A 13 29.98 -12.84 43.88
C VAL A 13 29.04 -13.55 42.91
N ALA A 14 29.15 -14.87 42.89
CA ALA A 14 28.12 -15.77 42.37
C ALA A 14 27.16 -16.09 43.52
N SER A 15 25.85 -16.07 43.27
CA SER A 15 24.88 -16.74 44.14
C SER A 15 23.59 -17.06 43.39
N SER A 16 23.52 -18.33 42.97
CA SER A 16 22.40 -19.26 43.13
C SER A 16 20.99 -18.67 43.12
N ALA A 17 20.36 -18.61 41.95
CA ALA A 17 18.91 -18.48 41.84
C ALA A 17 18.26 -19.86 41.99
N ALA A 18 17.63 -20.06 43.15
CA ALA A 18 16.88 -21.25 43.52
C ALA A 18 15.71 -21.49 42.56
N ARG A 19 15.58 -22.75 42.13
CA ARG A 19 14.44 -23.30 41.39
C ARG A 19 13.17 -23.16 42.23
N ARG A 20 12.11 -22.58 41.67
CA ARG A 20 10.76 -22.66 42.23
C ARG A 20 9.91 -23.57 41.33
N PRO A 21 9.21 -24.56 41.88
CA PRO A 21 8.28 -25.39 41.11
C PRO A 21 6.99 -24.62 40.81
N SER A 22 6.48 -24.80 39.59
CA SER A 22 5.22 -24.26 39.09
C SER A 22 4.01 -25.01 39.67
N PRO A 23 2.94 -24.31 40.11
CA PRO A 23 1.67 -24.95 40.47
C PRO A 23 0.85 -25.37 39.22
N PRO A 24 -0.07 -26.34 39.36
CA PRO A 24 -0.72 -27.02 38.25
C PRO A 24 -1.91 -26.25 37.65
N LEU A 25 -2.18 -26.62 36.40
CA LEU A 25 -3.20 -26.15 35.47
C LEU A 25 -4.59 -25.92 36.09
N LEU A 26 -5.12 -24.70 35.95
CA LEU A 26 -6.55 -24.43 36.02
C LEU A 26 -7.06 -24.14 34.60
N ALA A 27 -8.02 -24.96 34.18
CA ALA A 27 -8.63 -24.96 32.87
C ALA A 27 -9.42 -23.67 32.60
N ALA A 28 -8.93 -22.82 31.70
CA ALA A 28 -9.75 -21.82 31.03
C ALA A 28 -10.38 -22.48 29.79
N ARG A 29 -11.61 -22.95 29.99
CA ARG A 29 -12.49 -23.41 28.92
C ARG A 29 -13.04 -22.21 28.15
N LEU A 30 -12.92 -22.30 26.82
CA LEU A 30 -13.72 -21.63 25.80
C LEU A 30 -13.72 -20.10 25.79
N GLY A 31 -12.77 -19.57 25.04
CA GLY A 31 -12.92 -18.34 24.28
C GLY A 31 -12.31 -18.57 22.91
N THR A 32 -12.85 -19.51 22.13
CA THR A 32 -12.61 -19.48 20.68
C THR A 32 -13.24 -18.18 20.21
N SER A 33 -12.41 -17.13 20.15
CA SER A 33 -12.69 -15.97 19.33
C SER A 33 -12.89 -16.53 17.93
N GLY A 34 -14.15 -16.84 17.63
CA GLY A 34 -14.55 -17.08 16.27
C GLY A 34 -14.08 -15.84 15.54
N ARG A 35 -13.19 -16.02 14.57
CA ARG A 35 -13.10 -15.07 13.48
C ARG A 35 -14.52 -14.98 12.95
N ILE A 36 -15.23 -13.94 13.38
CA ILE A 36 -16.44 -13.49 12.71
C ILE A 36 -15.90 -13.11 11.33
N PRO A 37 -16.17 -13.86 10.24
CA PRO A 37 -15.94 -13.30 8.92
C PRO A 37 -16.78 -12.02 8.85
N PRO A 38 -16.22 -10.89 8.39
CA PRO A 38 -17.00 -9.65 8.32
C PRO A 38 -18.29 -9.92 7.56
N LEU A 39 -19.40 -9.43 8.12
CA LEU A 39 -20.75 -9.58 7.60
C LEU A 39 -20.74 -9.26 6.11
N GLY A 40 -21.08 -10.26 5.29
CA GLY A 40 -21.03 -10.20 3.84
C GLY A 40 -21.72 -8.97 3.29
N ARG A 41 -20.92 -7.99 2.88
CA ARG A 41 -21.27 -7.14 1.75
C ARG A 41 -20.85 -7.94 0.53
N HIS A 42 -21.78 -8.18 -0.39
CA HIS A 42 -21.43 -8.68 -1.71
C HIS A 42 -20.65 -7.56 -2.41
N PHE A 43 -19.34 -7.51 -2.23
CA PHE A 43 -18.47 -6.72 -3.09
C PHE A 43 -18.35 -7.51 -4.39
N SER A 44 -18.87 -6.97 -5.50
CA SER A 44 -18.60 -7.59 -6.79
C SER A 44 -17.14 -7.32 -7.14
N GLN A 45 -16.47 -8.37 -7.59
CA GLN A 45 -15.09 -8.33 -8.03
C GLN A 45 -15.07 -7.94 -9.50
N VAL A 46 -14.12 -7.09 -9.86
CA VAL A 46 -13.90 -6.60 -11.22
C VAL A 46 -12.51 -7.02 -11.65
N THR A 47 -12.41 -7.61 -12.84
CA THR A 47 -11.12 -8.03 -13.41
C THR A 47 -10.70 -7.08 -14.52
N PHE A 48 -9.48 -6.56 -14.45
CA PHE A 48 -8.93 -5.65 -15.45
C PHE A 48 -7.42 -5.80 -15.56
N THR A 49 -6.83 -5.13 -16.57
CA THR A 49 -5.40 -5.29 -16.89
C THR A 49 -4.67 -3.96 -16.73
N PHE A 50 -3.58 -3.96 -15.98
CA PHE A 50 -2.57 -2.92 -16.01
C PHE A 50 -1.56 -3.20 -17.10
N VAL A 51 -1.11 -2.15 -17.78
CA VAL A 51 0.02 -2.18 -18.71
C VAL A 51 1.08 -1.27 -18.15
N ASP A 52 2.25 -1.80 -17.84
CA ASP A 52 3.36 -0.99 -17.36
C ASP A 52 4.00 -0.16 -18.49
N GLY A 53 5.07 0.54 -18.16
CA GLY A 53 5.84 1.30 -19.13
C GLY A 53 6.51 0.43 -20.21
N GLU A 54 7.02 -0.73 -19.82
CA GLU A 54 7.69 -1.68 -20.72
C GLU A 54 6.70 -2.41 -21.66
N GLY A 55 5.40 -2.31 -21.37
CA GLY A 55 4.32 -2.95 -22.10
C GLY A 55 3.98 -4.36 -21.58
N GLU A 56 4.42 -4.73 -20.37
CA GLU A 56 3.95 -5.94 -19.69
C GLU A 56 2.51 -5.77 -19.24
N HIS A 57 1.71 -6.84 -19.44
CA HIS A 57 0.30 -6.87 -19.10
C HIS A 57 0.08 -7.69 -17.84
N THR A 58 -0.39 -7.03 -16.78
CA THR A 58 -0.71 -7.67 -15.51
C THR A 58 -2.21 -7.62 -15.27
N THR A 59 -2.85 -8.78 -15.25
CA THR A 59 -4.28 -8.89 -14.99
C THR A 59 -4.52 -9.04 -13.50
N VAL A 60 -5.34 -8.17 -12.94
CA VAL A 60 -5.67 -8.13 -11.52
C VAL A 60 -7.17 -8.28 -11.32
N THR A 61 -7.54 -8.77 -10.13
CA THR A 61 -8.93 -8.80 -9.68
C THR A 61 -9.03 -7.95 -8.43
N ALA A 62 -9.92 -6.96 -8.44
CA ALA A 62 -10.14 -6.02 -7.34
C ALA A 62 -11.61 -5.98 -6.92
N GLU A 63 -11.87 -5.56 -5.69
CA GLU A 63 -13.21 -5.32 -5.18
C GLU A 63 -13.72 -3.93 -5.58
N GLU A 64 -15.02 -3.82 -5.86
CA GLU A 64 -15.66 -2.53 -6.08
C GLU A 64 -15.47 -1.58 -4.90
N GLY A 65 -15.05 -0.35 -5.20
CA GLY A 65 -14.81 0.69 -4.21
C GLY A 65 -13.38 0.73 -3.67
N GLU A 66 -12.48 -0.17 -4.09
CA GLU A 66 -11.04 -0.04 -3.82
C GLU A 66 -10.41 1.05 -4.70
N LYS A 67 -9.34 1.71 -4.24
CA LYS A 67 -8.62 2.69 -5.05
C LYS A 67 -7.70 1.97 -6.02
N LEU A 68 -7.58 2.47 -7.26
CA LEU A 68 -6.67 1.86 -8.24
C LEU A 68 -5.20 1.89 -7.80
N LEU A 69 -4.80 2.90 -7.03
CA LEU A 69 -3.46 2.96 -6.43
C LEU A 69 -3.21 1.75 -5.50
N ASP A 70 -4.13 1.48 -4.58
CA ASP A 70 -3.98 0.41 -3.59
C ASP A 70 -3.96 -0.95 -4.30
N VAL A 71 -4.88 -1.16 -5.24
CA VAL A 71 -4.93 -2.38 -6.06
C VAL A 71 -3.62 -2.61 -6.82
N ALA A 72 -3.04 -1.56 -7.39
CA ALA A 72 -1.79 -1.70 -8.13
C ALA A 72 -0.64 -2.14 -7.20
N GLN A 73 -0.51 -1.49 -6.04
CA GLN A 73 0.53 -1.80 -5.05
C GLN A 73 0.38 -3.20 -4.44
N GLU A 74 -0.86 -3.63 -4.18
CA GLU A 74 -1.15 -4.98 -3.67
C GLU A 74 -0.84 -6.09 -4.68
N ASN A 75 -0.79 -5.75 -5.97
CA ASN A 75 -0.43 -6.68 -7.05
C ASN A 75 1.02 -6.49 -7.54
N ASP A 76 1.88 -5.88 -6.71
CA ASP A 76 3.31 -5.67 -6.96
C ASP A 76 3.62 -4.88 -8.25
N LEU A 77 2.70 -4.03 -8.70
CA LEU A 77 2.92 -3.14 -9.84
C LEU A 77 3.75 -1.92 -9.44
N GLU A 78 4.61 -1.46 -10.33
CA GLU A 78 5.45 -0.27 -10.17
C GLU A 78 4.64 1.03 -10.36
N LEU A 79 3.58 1.21 -9.58
CA LEU A 79 2.82 2.45 -9.49
C LEU A 79 3.15 3.18 -8.19
N GLU A 80 3.84 4.32 -8.30
CA GLU A 80 4.25 5.08 -7.14
C GLU A 80 3.09 5.88 -6.51
N GLY A 81 3.05 5.93 -5.18
CA GLY A 81 2.07 6.70 -4.42
C GLY A 81 2.74 7.54 -3.34
N ALA A 82 3.60 8.48 -3.71
CA ALA A 82 4.49 9.18 -2.78
C ALA A 82 3.76 9.90 -1.62
N CYS A 83 2.55 10.41 -1.85
CA CYS A 83 1.72 11.03 -0.82
C CYS A 83 0.74 10.08 -0.11
N GLY A 84 0.71 8.80 -0.46
CA GLY A 84 -0.26 7.83 0.08
C GLY A 84 -1.70 8.03 -0.40
N GLY A 85 -1.90 8.78 -1.48
CA GLY A 85 -3.24 9.04 -2.05
C GLY A 85 -4.00 10.20 -1.44
N GLU A 86 -3.29 11.16 -0.84
CA GLU A 86 -3.82 12.38 -0.22
C GLU A 86 -3.85 13.60 -1.17
N LEU A 87 -3.86 13.35 -2.50
CA LEU A 87 -3.91 14.39 -3.53
C LEU A 87 -2.80 15.46 -3.39
N ALA A 88 -1.59 15.04 -3.02
CA ALA A 88 -0.45 15.93 -2.81
C ALA A 88 0.75 15.59 -3.70
N CYS A 89 0.58 14.70 -4.67
CA CYS A 89 1.57 14.37 -5.69
C CYS A 89 0.88 13.86 -6.97
N SER A 90 1.65 13.70 -8.04
CA SER A 90 1.21 13.18 -9.34
C SER A 90 1.79 11.81 -9.69
N THR A 91 2.53 11.16 -8.78
CA THR A 91 3.22 9.88 -9.03
C THR A 91 2.27 8.70 -9.28
N CYS A 92 1.02 8.81 -8.83
CA CYS A 92 -0.02 7.79 -9.04
C CYS A 92 -0.74 7.95 -10.39
N HIS A 93 -0.14 8.64 -11.34
CA HIS A 93 -0.71 8.95 -12.64
C HIS A 93 -0.96 7.66 -13.44
N LEU A 94 -2.17 7.54 -13.97
CA LEU A 94 -2.60 6.46 -14.85
C LEU A 94 -3.22 7.04 -16.12
N VAL A 95 -3.09 6.32 -17.23
CA VAL A 95 -3.69 6.66 -18.52
C VAL A 95 -4.77 5.64 -18.85
N PHE A 96 -5.99 6.13 -19.07
CA PHE A 96 -7.17 5.29 -19.28
C PHE A 96 -7.50 5.15 -20.76
N GLU A 97 -8.14 4.04 -21.13
CA GLU A 97 -8.84 3.95 -22.39
C GLU A 97 -9.99 4.98 -22.44
N LYS A 98 -10.18 5.63 -23.59
CA LYS A 98 -11.20 6.67 -23.76
C LYS A 98 -12.61 6.22 -23.34
N ARG A 99 -13.00 4.97 -23.65
CA ARG A 99 -14.31 4.41 -23.28
C ARG A 99 -14.55 4.37 -21.77
N ILE A 100 -13.48 4.22 -20.98
CA ILE A 100 -13.56 4.19 -19.52
C ILE A 100 -13.48 5.60 -18.98
N PHE A 101 -12.54 6.40 -19.51
CA PHE A 101 -12.35 7.80 -19.13
C PHE A 101 -13.65 8.60 -19.23
N ASP A 102 -14.41 8.43 -20.31
CA ASP A 102 -15.69 9.12 -20.52
C ASP A 102 -16.76 8.77 -19.46
N ASN A 103 -16.59 7.67 -18.72
CA ASN A 103 -17.49 7.23 -17.64
C ASN A 103 -16.92 7.50 -16.23
N LEU A 104 -15.70 8.02 -16.13
CA LEU A 104 -15.11 8.39 -14.84
C LEU A 104 -15.82 9.61 -14.24
N PRO A 105 -15.79 9.79 -12.91
CA PRO A 105 -16.22 11.04 -12.29
C PRO A 105 -15.45 12.22 -12.87
N GLU A 106 -16.07 13.40 -12.90
CA GLU A 106 -15.41 14.63 -13.31
C GLU A 106 -14.14 14.86 -12.47
N VAL A 107 -13.09 15.34 -13.13
CA VAL A 107 -11.83 15.70 -12.47
C VAL A 107 -12.06 16.96 -11.62
N SER A 108 -11.51 17.01 -10.40
CA SER A 108 -11.60 18.22 -9.58
C SER A 108 -10.49 19.20 -9.95
N GLU A 109 -10.69 20.50 -9.65
CA GLU A 109 -9.67 21.54 -9.88
C GLU A 109 -8.36 21.19 -9.17
N GLU A 110 -8.42 20.66 -7.94
CA GLU A 110 -7.20 20.26 -7.22
C GLU A 110 -6.51 19.04 -7.84
N GLU A 111 -7.27 18.12 -8.46
CA GLU A 111 -6.70 17.00 -9.20
C GLU A 111 -6.04 17.49 -10.50
N GLU A 112 -6.67 18.42 -11.22
CA GLU A 112 -6.11 19.05 -12.42
C GLU A 112 -4.77 19.76 -12.11
N ASP A 113 -4.73 20.55 -11.03
CA ASP A 113 -3.51 21.24 -10.58
C ASP A 113 -2.35 20.26 -10.33
N MET A 114 -2.64 19.06 -9.82
CA MET A 114 -1.63 18.02 -9.62
C MET A 114 -1.29 17.29 -10.91
N LEU A 115 -2.26 17.02 -11.78
CA LEU A 115 -2.05 16.39 -13.09
C LEU A 115 -1.15 17.23 -14.01
N ASP A 116 -1.18 18.56 -13.90
CA ASP A 116 -0.27 19.45 -14.65
C ASP A 116 1.22 19.21 -14.35
N LEU A 117 1.52 18.58 -13.20
CA LEU A 117 2.86 18.19 -12.79
C LEU A 117 3.22 16.75 -13.22
N ALA A 118 2.29 16.01 -13.82
CA ALA A 118 2.48 14.62 -14.21
C ALA A 118 3.34 14.49 -15.47
N TRP A 119 4.23 13.49 -15.48
CA TRP A 119 5.01 13.17 -16.66
C TRP A 119 4.16 12.43 -17.69
N GLY A 120 4.30 12.78 -18.98
CA GLY A 120 3.54 12.10 -20.04
C GLY A 120 2.02 12.30 -19.93
N LEU A 121 1.58 13.48 -19.45
CA LEU A 121 0.16 13.85 -19.38
C LEU A 121 -0.53 13.70 -20.74
N THR A 122 -1.76 13.17 -20.72
CA THR A 122 -2.61 12.91 -21.89
C THR A 122 -4.04 13.34 -21.59
N ASP A 123 -4.88 13.43 -22.62
CA ASP A 123 -6.30 13.78 -22.47
C ASP A 123 -7.11 12.77 -21.62
N THR A 124 -6.60 11.54 -21.44
CA THR A 124 -7.25 10.49 -20.64
C THR A 124 -6.49 10.14 -19.37
N SER A 125 -5.64 11.06 -18.91
CA SER A 125 -4.87 10.92 -17.67
C SER A 125 -5.72 11.22 -16.44
N ARG A 126 -5.55 10.41 -15.39
CA ARG A 126 -6.13 10.65 -14.05
C ARG A 126 -5.18 10.22 -12.95
N LEU A 127 -5.40 10.71 -11.73
CA LEU A 127 -4.67 10.23 -10.56
C LEU A 127 -5.34 8.95 -10.03
N GLY A 128 -4.63 7.82 -10.11
CA GLY A 128 -5.13 6.51 -9.69
C GLY A 128 -5.58 6.44 -8.23
N CYS A 129 -5.10 7.35 -7.37
CA CYS A 129 -5.56 7.44 -5.99
C CYS A 129 -6.97 8.06 -5.82
N GLN A 130 -7.47 8.79 -6.82
CA GLN A 130 -8.81 9.40 -6.81
C GLN A 130 -9.86 8.50 -7.46
N ILE A 131 -9.41 7.54 -8.29
CA ILE A 131 -10.28 6.64 -9.01
C ILE A 131 -10.51 5.36 -8.20
N HIS A 132 -11.80 5.05 -8.01
CA HIS A 132 -12.25 3.84 -7.34
C HIS A 132 -12.71 2.81 -8.36
N VAL A 133 -12.49 1.53 -8.08
CA VAL A 133 -12.92 0.41 -8.92
C VAL A 133 -14.45 0.41 -9.02
N THR A 134 -14.96 0.40 -10.25
CA THR A 134 -16.39 0.28 -10.55
C THR A 134 -16.64 -0.90 -11.49
N LYS A 135 -17.90 -1.37 -11.56
CA LYS A 135 -18.31 -2.47 -12.47
C LYS A 135 -17.99 -2.20 -13.94
N ASP A 136 -18.01 -0.94 -14.35
CA ASP A 136 -17.82 -0.53 -15.74
C ASP A 136 -16.35 -0.68 -16.18
N MET A 137 -15.44 -0.94 -15.25
CA MET A 137 -14.02 -1.20 -15.48
C MET A 137 -13.72 -2.66 -15.85
N GLU A 138 -14.72 -3.54 -15.88
CA GLU A 138 -14.52 -4.96 -16.23
C GLU A 138 -13.88 -5.10 -17.63
N GLY A 139 -12.75 -5.78 -17.69
CA GLY A 139 -11.99 -6.01 -18.92
C GLY A 139 -11.39 -4.73 -19.53
N MET A 140 -11.20 -3.67 -18.73
CA MET A 140 -10.45 -2.50 -19.17
C MET A 140 -8.95 -2.76 -19.18
N THR A 141 -8.24 -1.97 -19.98
CA THR A 141 -6.81 -1.81 -19.88
C THR A 141 -6.52 -0.41 -19.34
N VAL A 142 -5.66 -0.31 -18.34
CA VAL A 142 -5.16 0.96 -17.81
C VAL A 142 -3.64 0.94 -17.91
N ARG A 143 -3.04 2.03 -18.37
CA ARG A 143 -1.60 2.12 -18.56
C ARG A 143 -0.96 2.92 -17.43
N ILE A 144 0.12 2.38 -16.88
CA ILE A 144 1.07 3.10 -16.05
C ILE A 144 2.07 3.75 -17.03
N PRO A 145 2.14 5.08 -17.10
CA PRO A 145 3.09 5.76 -17.97
C PRO A 145 4.52 5.43 -17.52
N ASP A 146 5.42 5.26 -18.48
CA ASP A 146 6.84 5.09 -18.19
C ASP A 146 7.35 6.29 -17.40
N GLU A 147 7.86 6.04 -16.19
CA GLU A 147 8.82 6.93 -15.55
C GLU A 147 10.18 6.81 -16.26
N ALA A 148 10.20 7.10 -17.57
CA ALA A 148 11.46 7.37 -18.25
C ALA A 148 11.95 8.74 -17.78
N ASP A 149 12.86 8.69 -16.79
CA ASP A 149 13.72 9.76 -16.27
C ASP A 149 13.31 10.46 -14.95
N ASN A 150 13.11 9.68 -13.88
CA ASN A 150 13.38 10.14 -12.50
C ASN A 150 14.89 10.08 -12.14
N LEU A 151 15.79 10.23 -13.14
CA LEU A 151 17.24 10.35 -12.93
C LEU A 151 17.67 11.81 -13.15
N MET A 152 17.55 12.63 -12.10
CA MET A 152 18.34 13.86 -11.95
C MET A 152 19.06 13.89 -10.60
#